data_AF-A0A354DLW0-F1
#
_entry.id   AF-A0A354DLW0-F1
#
_cell.length_a   1.000
_cell.length_b   1.000
_cell.length_c   1.000
_cell.angle_alpha   90.00
_cell.angle_beta   90.00
_cell.angle_gamma   90.00
#
_symmetry.space_group_name_H-M   'P 1'
#
loop_
_entity.id
_entity.type
_entity.pdbx_description
1 polymer ?
#
loop_
_entity_poly.entity_id
_entity_poly.type
_entity_poly.pdbx_seq_one_letter_code
_entity_poly.pdbx_strand_id
1 'polypeptide(L)'
;MIKKNHHHMKKHDLRRILFLTIACITFIPVDTAQNAVRPPVWGIAKMTFLVSDFQLARAYYGEFLGFDEAFSYPSDSGKIISFKVNDRQFLEFIEDKDAKGKTRLVA
;
A
#
# COMPACT_ATOMS: atom_id res chain seq x y z
N MET A 1 -16.20 35.51 -51.74
CA MET A 1 -16.07 34.34 -52.65
C MET A 1 -15.11 33.35 -52.01
N ILE A 2 -15.62 32.35 -51.28
CA ILE A 2 -14.80 31.38 -50.52
C ILE A 2 -14.47 30.20 -51.42
N LYS A 3 -13.21 30.11 -51.85
CA LYS A 3 -12.72 29.00 -52.69
C LYS A 3 -12.64 27.75 -51.82
N LYS A 4 -13.66 26.89 -51.85
CA LYS A 4 -13.60 25.54 -51.29
C LYS A 4 -12.54 24.77 -52.07
N ASN A 5 -11.34 24.64 -51.49
CA ASN A 5 -10.30 23.76 -52.01
C ASN A 5 -10.78 22.32 -51.82
N HIS A 6 -11.40 21.76 -52.85
CA HIS A 6 -11.76 20.35 -52.87
C HIS A 6 -10.46 19.56 -53.09
N HIS A 7 -9.82 19.18 -51.99
CA HIS A 7 -8.60 18.37 -52.07
C HIS A 7 -8.98 16.96 -52.51
N HIS A 8 -8.77 16.66 -53.80
CA HIS A 8 -8.96 15.32 -54.34
C HIS A 8 -7.81 14.43 -53.82
N MET A 9 -8.05 13.73 -52.73
CA MET A 9 -7.11 12.79 -52.13
C MET A 9 -6.80 11.69 -53.15
N LYS A 10 -5.52 11.49 -53.49
CA LYS A 10 -5.13 10.52 -54.51
C LYS A 10 -5.12 9.11 -53.91
N LYS A 11 -5.32 8.08 -54.74
CA LYS A 11 -5.40 6.67 -54.29
C LYS A 11 -4.13 6.20 -53.53
N HIS A 12 -2.98 6.81 -53.82
CA HIS A 12 -1.73 6.58 -53.09
C HIS A 12 -1.71 7.27 -51.71
N ASP A 13 -2.37 8.43 -51.55
CA ASP A 13 -2.52 9.11 -50.26
C ASP A 13 -3.47 8.32 -49.36
N LEU A 14 -4.56 7.78 -49.92
CA LEU A 14 -5.47 6.89 -49.19
C LEU A 14 -4.78 5.59 -48.75
N ARG A 15 -3.92 4.99 -49.59
CA ARG A 15 -3.08 3.84 -49.20
C ARG A 15 -2.09 4.21 -48.10
N ARG A 16 -1.42 5.36 -48.18
CA ARG A 16 -0.47 5.80 -47.16
C ARG A 16 -1.15 6.07 -45.82
N ILE A 17 -2.33 6.71 -45.84
CA ILE A 17 -3.14 6.93 -44.65
C ILE A 17 -3.58 5.58 -44.07
N LEU A 18 -4.02 4.63 -44.91
CA LEU A 18 -4.40 3.29 -44.46
C LEU A 18 -3.21 2.51 -43.87
N PHE A 19 -2.02 2.62 -44.46
CA PHE A 19 -0.80 2.01 -43.91
C PHE A 19 -0.39 2.66 -42.58
N LEU A 20 -0.51 3.98 -42.45
CA LEU A 20 -0.22 4.72 -41.22
C LEU A 20 -1.22 4.41 -40.11
N THR A 21 -2.51 4.26 -40.41
CA THR A 21 -3.51 3.88 -39.41
C THR A 21 -3.33 2.45 -38.94
N ILE A 22 -3.03 1.50 -39.84
CA ILE A 22 -2.71 0.12 -39.46
C ILE A 22 -1.46 0.06 -38.57
N ALA A 23 -0.40 0.80 -38.92
CA ALA A 23 0.82 0.87 -38.11
C ALA A 23 0.60 1.52 -36.72
N CYS A 24 -0.39 2.41 -36.59
CA CYS A 24 -0.73 3.05 -35.32
C CYS A 24 -1.53 2.12 -34.40
N ILE A 25 -2.35 1.23 -34.95
CA ILE A 25 -3.17 0.28 -34.17
C ILE A 25 -2.30 -0.86 -33.59
N THR A 26 -1.19 -1.22 -34.24
CA THR A 26 -0.29 -2.29 -33.75
C THR A 26 0.59 -1.89 -32.56
N PHE A 27 0.61 -0.62 -32.16
CA PHE A 27 1.42 -0.11 -31.06
C PHE A 27 0.64 0.14 -29.76
N ILE A 28 -0.63 -0.26 -29.68
CA ILE A 28 -1.39 -0.17 -28.43
C ILE A 28 -0.86 -1.25 -27.47
N PRO A 29 -0.17 -0.89 -26.37
CA PRO A 29 0.20 -1.86 -25.36
C PRO A 29 -1.10 -2.38 -24.73
N VAL A 30 -1.39 -3.66 -24.93
CA VAL A 30 -2.42 -4.35 -24.15
C VAL A 30 -1.79 -4.60 -22.80
N ASP A 31 -2.15 -3.77 -21.80
CA ASP A 31 -1.86 -4.09 -20.40
C ASP A 31 -2.61 -5.37 -20.05
N THR A 32 -1.94 -6.50 -20.19
CA THR A 32 -2.42 -7.74 -19.60
C THR A 32 -2.30 -7.54 -18.10
N ALA A 33 -3.41 -7.23 -17.43
CA ALA A 33 -3.49 -7.27 -15.98
C ALA A 33 -3.17 -8.71 -15.54
N GLN A 34 -1.90 -8.97 -15.23
CA GLN A 34 -1.49 -10.22 -14.63
C GLN A 34 -2.19 -10.29 -13.28
N ASN A 35 -3.04 -11.30 -13.09
CA ASN A 35 -3.55 -11.65 -11.79
C ASN A 35 -2.34 -11.99 -10.92
N ALA A 36 -1.88 -11.04 -10.11
CA ALA A 36 -0.74 -11.24 -9.23
C ALA A 36 -1.07 -12.40 -8.29
N VAL A 37 -0.39 -13.54 -8.47
CA VAL A 37 -0.52 -14.67 -7.56
C VAL A 37 0.09 -14.23 -6.23
N ARG A 38 -0.78 -13.91 -5.26
CA ARG A 38 -0.34 -13.52 -3.93
C ARG A 38 0.22 -14.76 -3.22
N PRO A 39 1.46 -14.71 -2.70
CA PRO A 39 1.97 -15.78 -1.85
C PRO A 39 1.00 -16.03 -0.68
N PRO A 40 0.91 -17.28 -0.18
CA PRO A 40 0.09 -17.57 0.98
C PRO A 40 0.54 -16.73 2.19
N VAL A 41 -0.43 -16.24 2.96
CA VAL A 41 -0.16 -15.54 4.22
C VAL A 41 0.15 -16.59 5.29
N TRP A 42 1.40 -16.62 5.74
CA TRP A 42 1.88 -17.63 6.68
C TRP A 42 1.55 -17.34 8.15
N GLY A 43 1.21 -16.11 8.50
CA GLY A 43 0.87 -15.72 9.86
C GLY A 43 1.02 -14.23 10.13
N ILE A 44 0.88 -13.87 11.41
CA ILE A 44 1.00 -12.50 11.90
C ILE A 44 2.40 -12.33 12.49
N ALA A 45 3.23 -11.46 11.90
CA ALA A 45 4.55 -11.13 12.42
C ALA A 45 4.49 -10.15 13.61
N LYS A 46 3.49 -9.28 13.61
CA LYS A 46 3.30 -8.30 14.68
C LYS A 46 1.90 -7.72 14.68
N MET A 47 1.50 -7.18 15.82
CA MET A 47 0.27 -6.41 15.97
C MET A 47 0.56 -5.12 16.71
N THR A 48 0.19 -3.99 16.11
CA THR A 48 0.47 -2.66 16.65
C THR A 48 -0.79 -2.08 17.29
N PHE A 49 -0.68 -1.62 18.52
CA PHE A 49 -1.77 -1.03 19.30
C PHE A 49 -1.47 0.43 19.65
N LEU A 50 -2.53 1.23 19.74
CA LEU A 50 -2.46 2.54 20.39
C LEU A 50 -2.60 2.35 21.90
N VAL A 51 -1.71 2.97 22.67
CA VAL A 51 -1.75 2.98 24.14
C VAL A 51 -1.74 4.42 24.65
N SER A 52 -2.43 4.68 25.75
CA SER A 52 -2.45 6.02 26.33
C SER A 52 -1.15 6.40 27.03
N ASP A 53 -0.35 5.42 27.45
CA ASP A 53 0.89 5.67 28.17
C ASP A 53 1.87 4.49 28.05
N PHE A 54 3.12 4.75 27.69
CA PHE A 54 4.14 3.71 27.58
C PHE A 54 4.57 3.10 28.92
N GLN A 55 4.58 3.87 30.00
CA GLN A 55 4.93 3.33 31.33
C GLN A 55 3.85 2.37 31.81
N LEU A 56 2.58 2.72 31.60
CA LEU A 56 1.48 1.81 31.89
C LEU A 56 1.55 0.54 31.02
N ALA A 57 1.92 0.67 29.75
CA ALA A 57 2.14 -0.48 28.87
C ALA A 57 3.31 -1.36 29.35
N ARG A 58 4.44 -0.79 29.79
CA ARG A 58 5.56 -1.54 30.37
C ARG A 58 5.18 -2.27 31.65
N ALA A 59 4.50 -1.59 32.56
CA ALA A 59 4.02 -2.20 33.80
C ALA A 59 3.09 -3.39 33.51
N TYR A 60 2.18 -3.25 32.55
CA TYR A 60 1.24 -4.32 32.23
C TYR A 60 1.85 -5.45 31.39
N TYR A 61 2.41 -5.14 30.21
CA TYR A 61 2.90 -6.16 29.28
C TYR A 61 4.27 -6.71 29.67
N GLY A 62 5.13 -5.88 30.26
CA GLY A 62 6.45 -6.29 30.74
C GLY A 62 6.37 -6.87 32.14
N GLU A 63 6.10 -6.05 33.15
CA GLU A 63 6.24 -6.45 34.56
C GLU A 63 5.15 -7.45 35.00
N PHE A 64 3.89 -7.24 34.60
CA PHE A 64 2.78 -8.10 35.01
C PHE A 64 2.64 -9.36 34.15
N LEU A 65 2.68 -9.24 32.81
CA LEU A 65 2.57 -10.39 31.91
C LEU A 65 3.90 -11.11 31.66
N GLY A 66 5.04 -10.47 31.92
CA GLY A 66 6.36 -11.07 31.78
C GLY A 66 6.95 -11.06 30.37
N PHE A 67 6.45 -10.22 29.45
CA PHE A 67 7.07 -10.12 28.12
C PHE A 67 8.35 -9.28 28.16
N ASP A 68 9.38 -9.75 27.46
CA ASP A 68 10.61 -8.98 27.30
C ASP A 68 10.40 -7.81 26.32
N GLU A 69 10.79 -6.60 26.73
CA GLU A 69 10.89 -5.47 25.81
C GLU A 69 12.06 -5.72 24.85
N ALA A 70 11.77 -5.76 23.55
CA ALA A 70 12.71 -6.21 22.52
C ALA A 70 13.44 -5.05 21.84
N PHE A 71 12.71 -4.12 21.23
CA PHE A 71 13.28 -2.99 20.50
C PHE A 71 12.32 -1.83 20.37
N SER A 72 12.88 -0.64 20.13
CA SER A 72 12.13 0.59 19.87
C SER A 72 12.69 1.32 18.65
N TYR A 73 11.82 1.93 17.86
CA TYR A 73 12.21 2.66 16.64
C TYR A 73 11.19 3.76 16.30
N PRO A 74 11.58 4.82 15.57
CA PRO A 74 10.64 5.86 15.12
C PRO A 74 9.81 5.37 13.92
N SER A 75 8.58 5.87 13.80
CA SER A 75 7.69 5.70 12.65
C SER A 75 6.95 7.00 12.35
N ASP A 76 6.28 7.08 11.20
CA ASP A 76 5.45 8.23 10.83
C ASP A 76 4.31 8.50 11.83
N SER A 77 3.89 7.47 12.57
CA SER A 77 2.84 7.56 13.59
C SER A 77 3.40 7.82 15.00
N GLY A 78 4.71 7.95 15.15
CA GLY A 78 5.39 8.17 16.44
C GLY A 78 6.37 7.06 16.80
N LYS A 79 6.91 7.14 18.02
CA LYS A 79 7.82 6.12 18.55
C LYS A 79 7.06 4.80 18.73
N ILE A 80 7.67 3.69 18.31
CA ILE A 80 7.19 2.34 18.56
C ILE A 80 8.05 1.71 19.66
N ILE A 81 7.41 1.03 20.61
CA ILE A 81 8.06 0.09 21.53
C ILE A 81 7.49 -1.30 21.29
N SER A 82 8.34 -2.33 21.39
CA SER A 82 7.96 -3.69 20.99
C SER A 82 8.26 -4.68 22.10
N PHE A 83 7.32 -5.59 22.38
CA PHE A 83 7.47 -6.68 23.31
C PHE A 83 7.47 -8.02 22.57
N LYS A 84 8.36 -8.91 22.96
CA LYS A 84 8.52 -10.22 22.33
C LYS A 84 7.42 -11.17 22.81
N VAL A 85 6.71 -11.78 21.85
CA VAL A 85 5.82 -12.92 22.12
C VAL A 85 6.56 -14.23 21.87
N ASN A 86 7.33 -14.31 20.78
CA ASN A 86 8.29 -15.37 20.48
C ASN A 86 9.32 -14.86 19.46
N ASP A 87 10.19 -15.74 18.95
CA ASP A 87 11.27 -15.37 18.02
C ASP A 87 10.81 -14.74 16.69
N ARG A 88 9.52 -14.86 16.36
CA ARG A 88 8.94 -14.38 15.09
C ARG A 88 7.78 -13.41 15.26
N GLN A 89 7.34 -13.16 16.50
CA GLN A 89 6.10 -12.43 16.77
C GLN A 89 6.26 -11.39 17.88
N PHE A 90 5.72 -10.20 17.63
CA PHE A 90 5.86 -9.05 18.53
C PHE A 90 4.55 -8.30 18.74
N LEU A 91 4.36 -7.78 19.95
CA LEU A 91 3.37 -6.75 20.23
C LEU A 91 4.05 -5.39 20.10
N GLU A 92 3.49 -4.49 19.31
CA GLU A 92 4.01 -3.14 19.14
C GLU A 92 3.04 -2.12 19.71
N PHE A 93 3.58 -1.05 20.28
CA PHE A 93 2.80 0.01 20.89
C PHE A 93 3.25 1.37 20.41
N ILE A 94 2.26 2.19 20.05
CA ILE A 94 2.41 3.62 19.75
C ILE A 94 1.64 4.37 20.83
N GLU A 95 2.28 5.38 21.43
CA GLU A 95 1.63 6.21 22.42
C GLU A 95 0.72 7.23 21.75
N ASP A 96 -0.53 7.27 22.21
CA ASP A 96 -1.54 8.25 21.84
C ASP A 96 -2.34 8.56 23.10
N LYS A 97 -2.14 9.74 23.67
CA LYS A 97 -2.76 10.14 24.94
C LYS A 97 -4.30 10.11 24.87
N ASP A 98 -4.87 10.23 23.67
CA ASP A 98 -6.31 10.20 23.42
C ASP A 98 -6.83 8.82 22.99
N ALA A 99 -5.98 7.77 23.03
CA ALA A 99 -6.33 6.42 22.59
C ALA A 99 -7.64 5.88 23.21
N LYS A 100 -7.96 6.26 24.46
CA LYS A 100 -9.19 5.85 25.15
C LYS A 100 -10.46 6.37 24.47
N GLY A 101 -10.39 7.53 23.81
CA GLY A 101 -11.52 8.17 23.14
C GLY A 101 -11.71 7.70 21.69
N LYS A 102 -10.77 6.92 21.15
CA LYS A 102 -10.84 6.43 19.76
C LYS A 102 -11.71 5.18 19.65
N THR A 103 -12.43 5.07 18.54
CA THR A 103 -13.21 3.87 18.22
C THR A 103 -12.30 2.67 18.22
N ARG A 104 -12.56 1.73 19.12
CA ARG A 104 -11.83 0.46 19.19
C ARG A 104 -12.28 -0.38 18.01
N LEU A 105 -11.33 -1.03 17.35
CA LEU A 105 -11.64 -2.08 16.38
C LEU A 105 -12.19 -3.27 17.19
N VAL A 106 -13.52 -3.39 17.24
CA VAL A 106 -14.20 -4.59 17.71
C VAL A 106 -14.51 -5.39 16.45
N ALA A 107 -13.81 -6.51 16.28
CA ALA A 107 -14.10 -7.48 15.21
C ALA A 107 -15.26 -8.38 15.64
#